data_AF-N1LES8-F1
#
_entry.id   AF-N1LES8-F1
#
_cell.length_a   1.000
_cell.length_b   1.000
_cell.length_c   1.000
_cell.angle_alpha   90.00
_cell.angle_beta   90.00
_cell.angle_gamma   90.00
#
_symmetry.space_group_name_H-M   'P 1'
#
loop_
_entity.id
_entity.type
_entity.pdbx_description
1 polymer ?
#
loop_
_entity_poly.entity_id
_entity_poly.type
_entity_poly.pdbx_seq_one_letter_code
_entity_poly.pdbx_strand_id
1 'polypeptide(L)' 'LTNESKKIMGTKADGSLQYTVADTHHVHASYKDGTYDGKYAWVNDKINSRMARMRLDTFECDKIV' A
#
# COMPACT_ATOMS: atom_id res chain seq x y z
N LEU A 1 -4.04 -11.85 -8.43
CA LEU A 1 -3.01 -10.90 -8.93
C LEU A 1 -3.41 -10.44 -10.32
N THR A 2 -3.66 -9.14 -10.50
CA THR A 2 -4.07 -8.56 -11.78
C THR A 2 -2.95 -7.69 -12.35
N ASN A 3 -3.12 -7.19 -13.59
CA ASN A 3 -2.14 -6.29 -14.19
C ASN A 3 -2.07 -4.96 -13.44
N GLU A 4 -3.21 -4.49 -12.94
CA GLU A 4 -3.37 -3.27 -12.16
C GLU A 4 -2.64 -3.40 -10.82
N SER A 5 -2.84 -4.50 -10.08
CA SER A 5 -2.16 -4.71 -8.80
C SER A 5 -0.65 -4.89 -8.97
N LYS A 6 -0.20 -5.57 -10.04
CA LYS A 6 1.24 -5.72 -10.34
C LYS A 6 1.91 -4.37 -10.59
N LYS A 7 1.23 -3.45 -11.27
CA LYS A 7 1.73 -2.09 -11.52
C LYS A 7 1.92 -1.31 -10.21
N ILE A 8 1.04 -1.51 -9.22
CA ILE A 8 1.13 -0.86 -7.90
C ILE A 8 2.23 -1.51 -7.04
N MET A 9 2.34 -2.85 -7.07
CA MET A 9 3.31 -3.60 -6.26
C MET A 9 4.76 -3.49 -6.75
N GLY A 10 4.95 -3.18 -8.04
CA GLY A 10 6.26 -3.15 -8.70
C GLY A 10 6.73 -4.53 -9.19
N THR A 11 7.45 -4.51 -10.31
CA THR A 11 7.99 -5.71 -10.98
C THR A 11 9.46 -5.56 -11.29
N LYS A 12 10.16 -6.69 -11.40
CA LYS A 12 11.51 -6.79 -11.96
C LYS A 12 11.48 -6.58 -13.48
N ALA A 13 12.66 -6.49 -14.11
CA ALA A 13 12.79 -6.32 -15.56
C ALA A 13 12.15 -7.45 -16.39
N ASP A 14 12.08 -8.67 -15.83
CA ASP A 14 11.46 -9.84 -16.45
C ASP A 14 9.93 -9.92 -16.26
N GLY A 15 9.33 -8.91 -15.62
CA GLY A 15 7.89 -8.86 -15.35
C GLY A 15 7.42 -9.69 -14.15
N SER A 16 8.31 -10.41 -13.47
CA SER A 16 7.99 -11.05 -12.19
C SER A 16 7.83 -10.00 -11.09
N LEU A 17 7.07 -10.32 -10.04
CA LEU A 17 6.87 -9.41 -8.91
C LEU A 17 8.20 -9.08 -8.21
N GLN A 18 8.36 -7.83 -7.81
CA GLN A 18 9.52 -7.41 -7.02
C GLN A 18 9.57 -8.15 -5.68
N TYR A 19 8.41 -8.27 -5.02
CA TYR A 19 8.23 -8.98 -3.76
C TYR A 19 6.95 -9.83 -3.82
N THR A 20 7.01 -11.04 -3.25
CA THR A 20 5.86 -11.96 -3.16
C THR A 20 5.36 -12.14 -1.73
N VAL A 21 6.05 -11.57 -0.74
CA VAL A 21 5.69 -11.56 0.69
C VAL A 21 5.85 -10.14 1.26
N ALA A 22 5.16 -9.86 2.35
CA ALA A 22 5.21 -8.60 3.09
C ALA A 22 4.90 -8.86 4.57
N ASP A 23 5.33 -7.96 5.44
CA ASP A 23 5.09 -8.00 6.89
C ASP A 23 4.44 -6.69 7.36
N THR A 24 3.12 -6.64 7.35
CA THR A 24 2.36 -5.42 7.68
C THR A 24 2.26 -5.21 9.18
N HIS A 25 2.65 -4.03 9.68
CA HIS A 25 2.69 -3.78 11.13
C HIS A 25 1.66 -2.76 11.61
N HIS A 26 1.84 -1.47 11.28
CA HIS A 26 1.06 -0.40 11.88
C HIS A 26 0.19 0.26 10.82
N VAL A 27 -1.12 0.26 11.05
CA VAL A 27 -2.11 0.91 10.19
C VAL A 27 -2.63 2.19 10.83
N HIS A 28 -2.60 3.29 10.09
CA HIS A 28 -3.16 4.57 10.53
C HIS A 28 -3.90 5.28 9.40
N ALA A 29 -5.09 5.79 9.70
CA ALA A 29 -5.88 6.58 8.77
C ALA A 29 -5.43 8.05 8.73
N SER A 30 -5.79 8.74 7.64
CA SER A 30 -5.51 10.17 7.46
C SER A 30 -6.29 11.03 8.45
N TYR A 31 -5.66 12.15 8.82
CA TYR A 31 -6.23 13.14 9.72
C TYR A 31 -6.36 14.48 9.01
N LYS A 32 -7.38 15.23 9.42
CA LYS A 32 -7.49 16.67 9.22
C LYS A 32 -7.81 17.29 10.56
N ASP A 33 -7.01 18.26 10.98
CA ASP A 33 -7.21 18.99 12.25
C ASP A 33 -7.35 18.05 13.47
N GLY A 34 -6.54 16.99 13.51
CA GLY A 34 -6.51 16.03 14.63
C GLY A 34 -7.63 14.97 14.63
N THR A 35 -8.54 15.00 13.66
CA THR A 35 -9.65 14.03 13.53
C THR A 35 -9.50 13.22 12.24
N TYR A 36 -9.89 11.94 12.26
CA TYR A 36 -9.90 11.12 11.04
C TYR A 36 -10.77 11.75 9.96
N ASP A 37 -10.21 11.93 8.77
CA ASP A 37 -10.91 12.56 7.63
C ASP A 37 -11.43 11.55 6.60
N GLY A 38 -11.16 10.25 6.82
CA GLY A 38 -11.73 9.14 6.05
C GLY A 38 -11.23 9.03 4.60
N LYS A 39 -10.11 9.66 4.23
CA LYS A 39 -9.61 9.64 2.84
C LYS A 39 -8.67 8.47 2.55
N TYR A 40 -7.70 8.25 3.42
CA TYR A 40 -6.64 7.28 3.22
C TYR A 40 -6.31 6.52 4.50
N ALA A 41 -5.67 5.37 4.34
CA ALA A 41 -4.91 4.72 5.39
C ALA A 41 -3.51 4.36 4.87
N TRP A 42 -2.53 4.31 5.77
CA TRP A 42 -1.19 3.83 5.48
C TRP A 42 -0.85 2.64 6.33
N VAL A 43 -0.08 1.72 5.75
CA VAL A 43 0.52 0.60 6.46
C VAL A 43 1.94 0.38 5.97
N ASN A 44 2.86 0.10 6.89
CA ASN A 44 4.23 -0.24 6.55
C ASN A 44 4.37 -1.74 6.28
N ASP A 45 5.26 -2.10 5.37
CA ASP A 45 5.80 -3.46 5.21
C ASP A 45 7.23 -3.49 5.77
N LYS A 46 7.40 -4.14 6.93
CA LYS A 46 8.66 -4.13 7.67
C LYS A 46 9.76 -4.92 6.96
N ILE A 47 9.45 -6.12 6.47
CA ILE A 47 10.49 -7.02 5.94
C ILE A 47 11.10 -6.51 4.64
N ASN A 48 10.35 -5.71 3.86
CA ASN A 48 10.87 -5.11 2.62
C ASN A 48 11.04 -3.59 2.67
N SER A 49 10.85 -2.95 3.83
CA SER A 49 11.00 -1.49 4.00
C SER A 49 10.15 -0.65 3.04
N ARG A 50 8.86 -0.98 2.91
CA ARG A 50 7.92 -0.28 2.02
C ARG A 50 6.79 0.39 2.78
N MET A 51 6.14 1.35 2.14
CA MET A 51 4.90 1.98 2.62
C MET A 51 3.78 1.81 1.60
N ALA A 52 2.65 1.27 2.04
CA ALA A 52 1.43 1.17 1.25
C ALA A 52 0.43 2.25 1.66
N ARG A 53 -0.31 2.79 0.69
CA ARG A 53 -1.48 3.66 0.91
C ARG A 53 -2.73 2.96 0.38
N MET A 54 -3.77 2.96 1.19
CA MET A 54 -5.12 2.53 0.83
C MET A 54 -6.04 3.74 0.69
N ARG A 55 -6.85 3.74 -0.36
CA ARG A 55 -7.98 4.65 -0.52
C ARG A 55 -9.17 4.11 0.27
N LEU A 56 -9.77 4.93 1.13
CA LEU A 56 -10.87 4.48 2.00
C LEU A 56 -12.25 4.61 1.34
N ASP A 57 -12.36 5.26 0.19
CA ASP A 57 -13.60 5.30 -0.60
C ASP A 57 -13.83 4.01 -1.41
N THR A 58 -12.75 3.32 -1.81
CA THR A 58 -12.83 2.02 -2.49
C THR A 58 -12.28 0.84 -1.67
N PHE A 59 -11.63 1.12 -0.53
CA PHE A 59 -10.91 0.13 0.29
C PHE A 59 -9.83 -0.66 -0.46
N GLU A 60 -9.16 0.00 -1.42
CA GLU A 60 -8.10 -0.61 -2.24
C GLU A 60 -6.75 0.09 -2.04
N CYS A 61 -5.66 -0.68 -2.15
CA CYS A 61 -4.30 -0.15 -2.16
C CYS A 61 -4.04 0.55 -3.49
N ASP A 62 -3.74 1.85 -3.47
CA ASP A 62 -3.52 2.65 -4.68
C ASP A 62 -2.04 2.98 -4.91
N LYS A 63 -1.18 2.78 -3.90
CA LYS A 63 0.25 3.10 -3.98
C LYS A 63 1.07 2.25 -3.02
N ILE A 64 2.23 1.77 -3.48
CA ILE A 64 3.31 1.21 -2.67
C ILE A 64 4.62 1.89 -3.11
N VAL A 65 5.45 2.31 -2.15
CA VAL A 65 6.80 2.86 -2.37
C VAL A 65 7.82 2.18 -1.48
#